data_AF-A0A7C7BT64-F1
#
_entry.id   AF-A0A7C7BT64-F1
#
_cell.length_a   1.000
_cell.length_b   1.000
_cell.length_c   1.000
_cell.angle_alpha   90.00
_cell.angle_beta   90.00
_cell.angle_gamma   90.00
#
_symmetry.space_group_name_H-M   'P 1'
#
loop_
_entity.id
_entity.type
_entity.pdbx_description
1 polymer ?
#
loop_
_entity_poly.entity_id
_entity_poly.type
_entity_poly.pdbx_seq_one_letter_code
_entity_poly.pdbx_strand_id
1 'polypeptide(L)'
;MMIKNIALELKLLPACFLCTLSLFAQPTTFENKGICGGGATTQPSISPFNDQLYYITSDMSPILKSENAGAAWSPIPYYELTGAGQHTKVAFTSDSSILYSFGYTGYPNPKEPKKSIDGGLTWSVLPSDPTNGNVWQLFADPTSTQRVILTAYSKAYISIDGGNTFSTIITSTSSVYIGGVFWDNNDIYIASNTGETSGSALLWVSNDGGSTFNSEPVNGDFPADHFFRYMEGAKVGNQVNLYAVTMYSSFGGLNFTEYWGPTRKVLRLDYGAGNWYSLDGNGLDLASGSGDAHPNIIATCASDPEVVYLGCFHAPGMEVYKSINGGNSWTQVLDCDNLNQNVNVATGWIGAGSSSYNWWWSGPVIGLDVANGNSDVAIITDYMSSHHTRNGGSTWEALFVKPSQLNTIGNNTPDGLSYESN
;
A
#
# COMPACT_ATOMS: atom_id res chain seq x y z
N MET A 1 -79.37 68.81 25.76
CA MET A 1 -78.33 69.72 25.23
C MET A 1 -77.25 68.84 24.59
N MET A 2 -76.85 69.17 23.36
CA MET A 2 -76.20 68.31 22.36
C MET A 2 -75.09 67.39 22.85
N ILE A 3 -75.24 66.07 22.61
CA ILE A 3 -74.15 65.10 22.68
C ILE A 3 -73.36 65.22 21.38
N LYS A 4 -72.14 65.76 21.47
CA LYS A 4 -71.20 65.85 20.33
C LYS A 4 -70.60 64.47 20.06
N ASN A 5 -70.78 64.00 18.83
CA ASN A 5 -70.01 62.93 18.23
C ASN A 5 -68.51 63.30 18.25
N ILE A 6 -67.69 62.47 18.88
CA ILE A 6 -66.24 62.47 18.71
C ILE A 6 -65.92 61.17 17.99
N ALA A 7 -65.62 61.29 16.68
CA ALA A 7 -65.11 60.18 15.88
C ALA A 7 -63.69 59.84 16.36
N LEU A 8 -63.46 58.59 16.74
CA LEU A 8 -62.16 58.07 17.12
C LEU A 8 -61.43 57.65 15.84
N GLU A 9 -60.45 58.43 15.38
CA GLU A 9 -59.53 58.00 14.30
C GLU A 9 -58.57 56.93 14.85
N LEU A 10 -58.80 55.67 14.49
CA LEU A 10 -57.90 54.58 14.80
C LEU A 10 -56.76 54.55 13.76
N LYS A 11 -55.63 55.20 14.07
CA LYS A 11 -54.40 55.08 13.26
C LYS A 11 -53.75 53.71 13.54
N LEU A 12 -53.95 52.74 12.64
CA LEU A 12 -53.12 51.52 12.63
C LEU A 12 -51.69 51.90 12.24
N LEU A 13 -50.75 51.83 13.19
CA LEU A 13 -49.33 51.69 12.86
C LEU A 13 -49.10 50.25 12.39
N PRO A 14 -48.46 50.02 11.23
CA PRO A 14 -47.97 48.69 10.91
C PRO A 14 -46.76 48.41 11.81
N ALA A 15 -46.97 47.60 12.85
CA ALA A 15 -45.86 47.00 13.58
C ALA A 15 -45.21 45.96 12.67
N CYS A 16 -44.14 46.35 11.96
CA CYS A 16 -43.24 45.40 11.33
C CYS A 16 -42.58 44.57 12.44
N PHE A 17 -43.15 43.39 12.72
CA PHE A 17 -42.43 42.34 13.43
C PHE A 17 -41.23 41.94 12.55
N LEU A 18 -40.03 42.42 12.86
CA LEU A 18 -38.81 41.79 12.37
C LEU A 18 -38.75 40.40 13.01
N CYS A 19 -39.22 39.39 12.29
CA CYS A 19 -38.80 38.02 12.55
C CYS A 19 -37.30 37.96 12.27
N THR A 20 -36.48 37.99 13.31
CA THR A 20 -35.08 37.62 13.20
C THR A 20 -35.02 36.13 12.88
N LEU A 21 -34.98 35.80 11.59
CA LEU A 21 -34.58 34.49 11.11
C LEU A 21 -33.15 34.25 11.59
N SER A 22 -33.00 33.49 12.66
CA SER A 22 -31.69 32.98 13.06
C SER A 22 -31.30 31.89 12.07
N LEU A 23 -30.59 32.29 11.03
CA LEU A 23 -29.90 31.34 10.16
C LEU A 23 -28.77 30.73 10.98
N PHE A 24 -28.92 29.47 11.39
CA PHE A 24 -27.79 28.72 11.93
C PHE A 24 -26.76 28.58 10.81
N ALA A 25 -25.69 29.35 10.89
CA ALA A 25 -24.56 29.20 9.99
C ALA A 25 -23.98 27.81 10.17
N GLN A 26 -23.59 27.19 9.06
CA GLN A 26 -22.84 25.93 9.11
C GLN A 26 -21.51 26.17 9.83
N PRO A 27 -20.93 25.16 10.49
CA PRO A 27 -19.60 25.27 11.10
C PRO A 27 -18.62 25.86 10.08
N THR A 28 -17.89 26.90 10.46
CA THR A 28 -16.89 27.53 9.57
C THR A 28 -15.57 26.77 9.56
N THR A 29 -15.41 25.79 10.47
CA THR A 29 -14.20 24.99 10.63
C THR A 29 -14.57 23.54 10.87
N PHE A 30 -14.00 22.65 10.06
CA PHE A 30 -13.96 21.22 10.31
C PHE A 30 -12.52 20.89 10.71
N GLU A 31 -12.36 20.10 11.77
CA GLU A 31 -11.04 19.60 12.19
C GLU A 31 -10.94 18.15 11.75
N ASN A 32 -9.89 17.82 11.00
CA ASN A 32 -9.57 16.44 10.72
C ASN A 32 -8.93 15.81 11.96
N LYS A 33 -9.47 14.69 12.43
CA LYS A 33 -8.92 13.93 13.57
C LYS A 33 -7.99 12.81 13.14
N GLY A 34 -7.74 12.65 11.85
CA GLY A 34 -6.89 11.63 11.28
C GLY A 34 -7.58 10.27 11.23
N ILE A 35 -6.83 9.19 11.47
CA ILE A 35 -7.36 7.82 11.40
C ILE A 35 -7.43 7.14 12.76
N CYS A 36 -8.41 6.23 12.94
CA CYS A 36 -8.48 5.31 14.07
C CYS A 36 -8.34 3.84 13.69
N GLY A 37 -8.04 3.50 12.43
CA GLY A 37 -8.07 2.12 11.95
C GLY A 37 -9.51 1.60 11.77
N GLY A 38 -9.71 0.29 11.89
CA GLY A 38 -11.01 -0.38 11.83
C GLY A 38 -11.50 -0.76 10.42
N GLY A 39 -10.74 -0.38 9.40
CA GLY A 39 -10.90 -0.83 8.02
C GLY A 39 -9.55 -1.08 7.38
N ALA A 40 -9.52 -1.83 6.28
CA ALA A 40 -8.26 -2.29 5.73
C ALA A 40 -7.47 -1.12 5.15
N THR A 41 -6.18 -1.10 5.46
CA THR A 41 -5.23 -0.21 4.80
C THR A 41 -4.28 -1.04 3.95
N THR A 42 -3.88 -0.48 2.82
CA THR A 42 -3.12 -1.15 1.78
C THR A 42 -2.11 -0.19 1.18
N GLN A 43 -1.13 -0.75 0.46
CA GLN A 43 -0.17 0.02 -0.33
C GLN A 43 0.51 1.17 0.44
N PRO A 44 1.15 0.90 1.59
CA PRO A 44 2.01 1.91 2.19
C PRO A 44 3.09 2.35 1.19
N SER A 45 3.48 3.60 1.28
CA SER A 45 4.62 4.14 0.54
C SER A 45 5.38 5.14 1.40
N ILE A 46 6.70 4.99 1.46
CA ILE A 46 7.63 5.86 2.16
C ILE A 46 8.40 6.64 1.10
N SER A 47 8.50 7.96 1.28
CA SER A 47 9.26 8.79 0.35
C SER A 47 10.74 8.43 0.38
N PRO A 48 11.39 8.20 -0.78
CA PRO A 48 12.84 7.98 -0.85
C PRO A 48 13.64 9.25 -0.50
N PHE A 49 12.97 10.41 -0.42
CA PHE A 49 13.59 11.71 -0.11
C PHE A 49 13.46 12.11 1.36
N ASN A 50 12.51 11.51 2.07
CA ASN A 50 12.20 11.81 3.46
C ASN A 50 11.50 10.61 4.08
N ASP A 51 12.21 9.86 4.92
CA ASP A 51 11.66 8.67 5.57
C ASP A 51 10.59 8.98 6.65
N GLN A 52 10.17 10.23 6.82
CA GLN A 52 9.00 10.64 7.64
C GLN A 52 7.74 10.88 6.81
N LEU A 53 7.84 10.96 5.48
CA LEU A 53 6.71 11.18 4.59
C LEU A 53 6.12 9.84 4.16
N TYR A 54 4.91 9.56 4.63
CA TYR A 54 4.18 8.32 4.37
C TYR A 54 2.89 8.59 3.60
N TYR A 55 2.49 7.62 2.77
CA TYR A 55 1.11 7.47 2.32
C TYR A 55 0.60 6.05 2.61
N ILE A 56 -0.69 5.93 2.88
CA ILE A 56 -1.42 4.66 2.95
C ILE A 56 -2.79 4.82 2.30
N THR A 57 -3.32 3.75 1.70
CA THR A 57 -4.63 3.76 1.05
C THR A 57 -5.61 2.89 1.82
N SER A 58 -6.78 3.42 2.15
CA SER A 58 -7.87 2.66 2.75
C SER A 58 -8.71 1.98 1.66
N ASP A 59 -9.17 0.76 1.95
CA ASP A 59 -10.19 0.06 1.16
C ASP A 59 -11.53 0.82 1.05
N MET A 60 -11.79 1.75 1.98
CA MET A 60 -12.93 2.66 1.95
C MET A 60 -12.71 3.90 1.08
N SER A 61 -11.59 3.98 0.34
CA SER A 61 -11.21 4.98 -0.67
C SER A 61 -10.33 6.17 -0.25
N PRO A 62 -10.21 6.62 1.00
CA PRO A 62 -9.25 7.67 1.33
C PRO A 62 -7.80 7.24 1.07
N ILE A 63 -7.00 8.16 0.55
CA ILE A 63 -5.53 8.06 0.60
C ILE A 63 -5.06 9.06 1.65
N LEU A 64 -4.29 8.58 2.61
CA LEU A 64 -3.87 9.32 3.79
C LEU A 64 -2.39 9.62 3.66
N LYS A 65 -2.01 10.85 4.00
CA LYS A 65 -0.64 11.35 4.01
C LYS A 65 -0.24 11.67 5.44
N SER A 66 0.98 11.30 5.82
CA SER A 66 1.64 11.77 7.03
C SER A 66 2.98 12.39 6.68
N GLU A 67 3.30 13.55 7.26
CA GLU A 67 4.58 14.23 7.07
C GLU A 67 5.51 14.07 8.28
N ASN A 68 5.08 13.33 9.29
CA ASN A 68 5.72 13.21 10.60
C ASN A 68 5.75 11.76 11.08
N ALA A 69 6.10 10.83 10.17
CA ALA A 69 6.26 9.41 10.43
C ALA A 69 5.02 8.76 11.08
N GLY A 70 3.82 9.14 10.62
CA GLY A 70 2.56 8.58 11.10
C GLY A 70 2.09 9.13 12.45
N ALA A 71 2.74 10.15 13.00
CA ALA A 71 2.28 10.80 14.23
C ALA A 71 0.97 11.59 14.03
N ALA A 72 0.68 12.04 12.81
CA ALA A 72 -0.61 12.56 12.39
C ALA A 72 -0.90 12.26 10.91
N TRP A 73 -2.18 12.08 10.57
CA TRP A 73 -2.62 11.80 9.21
C TRP A 73 -3.58 12.87 8.66
N SER A 74 -3.45 13.16 7.37
CA SER A 74 -4.38 14.00 6.62
C SER A 74 -4.77 13.31 5.31
N PRO A 75 -6.06 13.20 4.98
CA PRO A 75 -6.49 12.65 3.70
C PRO A 75 -6.11 13.61 2.57
N ILE A 76 -5.68 13.05 1.45
CA ILE A 76 -5.70 13.76 0.19
C ILE A 76 -7.17 14.09 -0.14
N PRO A 77 -7.50 15.32 -0.55
CA PRO A 77 -8.87 15.67 -0.90
C PRO A 77 -9.42 14.73 -1.98
N TYR A 78 -10.65 14.23 -1.80
CA TYR A 78 -11.23 13.20 -2.67
C TYR A 78 -11.29 13.62 -4.16
N TYR A 79 -11.41 14.92 -4.43
CA TYR A 79 -11.44 15.46 -5.79
C TYR A 79 -10.05 15.50 -6.45
N GLU A 80 -8.97 15.42 -5.68
CA GLU A 80 -7.60 15.29 -6.18
C GLU A 80 -7.29 13.81 -6.47
N LEU A 81 -7.33 12.97 -5.44
CA LEU A 81 -7.02 11.54 -5.55
C LEU A 81 -7.86 10.71 -4.57
N THR A 82 -8.56 9.72 -5.11
CA THR A 82 -9.38 8.77 -4.36
C THR A 82 -8.92 7.34 -4.69
N GLY A 83 -8.72 6.51 -3.67
CA GLY A 83 -8.35 5.11 -3.78
C GLY A 83 -9.30 4.30 -4.68
N ALA A 84 -8.75 3.36 -5.43
CA ALA A 84 -9.47 2.57 -6.44
C ALA A 84 -9.25 1.05 -6.30
N GLY A 85 -9.17 0.58 -5.05
CA GLY A 85 -8.88 -0.80 -4.68
C GLY A 85 -7.49 -0.96 -4.07
N GLN A 86 -7.07 -2.19 -3.84
CA GLN A 86 -5.90 -2.52 -3.01
C GLN A 86 -4.54 -2.35 -3.70
N HIS A 87 -4.52 -1.86 -4.94
CA HIS A 87 -3.29 -1.57 -5.71
C HIS A 87 -3.03 -0.07 -5.86
N THR A 88 -3.90 0.79 -5.34
CA THR A 88 -3.68 2.23 -5.39
C THR A 88 -2.56 2.64 -4.43
N LYS A 89 -1.33 2.71 -4.96
CA LYS A 89 -0.12 3.21 -4.28
C LYS A 89 0.24 4.61 -4.77
N VAL A 90 0.80 5.45 -3.90
CA VAL A 90 1.50 6.68 -4.33
C VAL A 90 2.92 6.28 -4.70
N ALA A 91 3.25 6.35 -5.98
CA ALA A 91 4.54 5.96 -6.51
C ALA A 91 5.44 7.19 -6.67
N PHE A 92 6.58 7.18 -5.98
CA PHE A 92 7.61 8.20 -6.09
C PHE A 92 8.48 8.00 -7.34
N THR A 93 9.07 9.09 -7.82
CA THR A 93 10.07 9.08 -8.91
C THR A 93 11.40 9.63 -8.42
N SER A 94 12.35 9.90 -9.33
CA SER A 94 13.60 10.60 -9.01
C SER A 94 13.42 12.07 -8.62
N ASP A 95 12.22 12.62 -8.78
CA ASP A 95 11.87 13.98 -8.35
C ASP A 95 10.73 13.92 -7.33
N SER A 96 10.96 14.50 -6.14
CA SER A 96 9.97 14.59 -5.06
C SER A 96 8.67 15.32 -5.44
N SER A 97 8.71 16.16 -6.48
CA SER A 97 7.51 16.85 -6.99
C SER A 97 6.70 15.99 -7.96
N ILE A 98 7.30 14.97 -8.58
CA ILE A 98 6.62 14.13 -9.59
C ILE A 98 6.25 12.79 -8.97
N LEU A 99 4.94 12.58 -8.82
CA LEU A 99 4.36 11.36 -8.28
C LEU A 99 3.36 10.77 -9.27
N TYR A 100 3.21 9.45 -9.24
CA TYR A 100 2.20 8.75 -10.03
C TYR A 100 1.31 7.91 -9.13
N SER A 101 0.04 7.76 -9.53
CA SER A 101 -0.92 6.87 -8.90
C SER A 101 -2.06 6.64 -9.88
N PHE A 102 -3.12 5.95 -9.46
CA PHE A 102 -4.38 5.91 -10.18
C PHE A 102 -5.51 6.00 -9.17
N GLY A 103 -6.64 6.55 -9.57
CA GLY A 103 -7.72 6.79 -8.63
C GLY A 103 -9.10 6.69 -9.27
N TYR A 104 -10.10 6.63 -8.39
CA TYR A 104 -11.49 6.55 -8.80
C TYR A 104 -11.96 7.89 -9.38
N THR A 105 -12.49 7.86 -10.62
CA THR A 105 -13.00 9.06 -11.30
C THR A 105 -14.44 8.93 -11.81
N GLY A 106 -15.11 7.81 -11.51
CA GLY A 106 -16.53 7.59 -11.81
C GLY A 106 -16.78 6.93 -13.18
N TYR A 107 -18.06 6.71 -13.52
CA TYR A 107 -18.43 6.12 -14.82
C TYR A 107 -18.33 7.16 -15.95
N PRO A 108 -17.84 6.80 -17.16
CA PRO A 108 -17.48 5.46 -17.65
C PRO A 108 -16.05 4.98 -17.35
N ASN A 109 -15.21 5.83 -16.77
CA ASN A 109 -13.79 5.58 -16.55
C ASN A 109 -13.51 5.37 -15.05
N PRO A 110 -13.83 4.20 -14.47
CA PRO A 110 -13.81 4.05 -13.01
C PRO A 110 -12.43 4.22 -12.36
N LYS A 111 -11.33 4.06 -13.10
CA LYS A 111 -9.96 4.05 -12.57
C LYS A 111 -8.98 4.66 -13.57
N GLU A 112 -8.68 5.95 -13.43
CA GLU A 112 -7.78 6.66 -14.33
C GLU A 112 -6.38 6.84 -13.72
N PRO A 113 -5.30 6.71 -14.52
CA PRO A 113 -3.95 6.99 -14.05
C PRO A 113 -3.77 8.50 -13.87
N LYS A 114 -3.18 8.89 -12.75
CA LYS A 114 -2.97 10.28 -12.36
C LYS A 114 -1.50 10.58 -12.08
N LYS A 115 -1.13 11.82 -12.32
CA LYS A 115 0.20 12.39 -12.05
C LYS A 115 0.06 13.66 -11.22
N SER A 116 0.97 13.81 -10.26
CA SER A 116 1.23 15.08 -9.58
C SER A 116 2.55 15.66 -10.08
N ILE A 117 2.63 16.98 -10.09
CA ILE A 117 3.84 17.76 -10.41
C ILE A 117 4.22 18.75 -9.29
N ASP A 118 3.58 18.61 -8.12
CA ASP A 118 3.72 19.51 -6.96
C ASP A 118 3.83 18.73 -5.64
N GLY A 119 4.34 17.49 -5.69
CA GLY A 119 4.58 16.67 -4.50
C GLY A 119 3.30 16.11 -3.87
N GLY A 120 2.29 15.87 -4.70
CA GLY A 120 1.02 15.25 -4.33
C GLY A 120 -0.02 16.21 -3.77
N LEU A 121 0.16 17.53 -3.95
CA LEU A 121 -0.86 18.52 -3.56
C LEU A 121 -2.03 18.52 -4.55
N THR A 122 -1.73 18.45 -5.85
CA THR A 122 -2.74 18.30 -6.91
C THR A 122 -2.44 17.13 -7.82
N TRP A 123 -3.49 16.57 -8.42
CA TRP A 123 -3.41 15.36 -9.24
C TRP A 123 -4.24 15.49 -10.51
N SER A 124 -3.61 15.28 -11.66
CA SER A 124 -4.25 15.33 -12.99
C SER A 124 -4.23 13.96 -13.66
N VAL A 125 -5.29 13.62 -14.39
CA VAL A 125 -5.34 12.41 -15.23
C VAL A 125 -4.25 12.52 -16.31
N LEU A 126 -3.54 11.41 -16.57
CA LEU A 126 -2.55 11.37 -17.65
C LEU A 126 -3.23 11.59 -19.01
N PRO A 127 -2.60 12.37 -19.92
CA PRO A 127 -3.24 12.79 -21.16
C PRO A 127 -3.49 11.65 -22.16
N SER A 128 -2.86 10.48 -21.98
CA SER A 128 -2.96 9.35 -22.90
C SER A 128 -3.04 8.03 -22.15
N ASP A 129 -4.12 7.83 -21.39
CA ASP A 129 -4.41 6.57 -20.73
C ASP A 129 -4.73 5.44 -21.74
N PRO A 130 -3.87 4.41 -21.89
CA PRO A 130 -4.12 3.30 -22.80
C PRO A 130 -5.11 2.26 -22.26
N THR A 131 -5.54 2.40 -21.00
CA THR A 131 -6.45 1.47 -20.32
C THR A 131 -7.93 1.81 -20.52
N ASN A 132 -8.22 2.98 -21.08
CA ASN A 132 -9.57 3.54 -21.19
C ASN A 132 -10.27 3.69 -19.82
N GLY A 133 -9.56 4.25 -18.85
CA GLY A 133 -10.10 4.52 -17.52
C GLY A 133 -10.31 3.28 -16.67
N ASN A 134 -9.53 2.21 -16.90
CA ASN A 134 -9.66 0.97 -16.17
C ASN A 134 -8.28 0.40 -15.78
N VAL A 135 -7.49 1.22 -15.10
CA VAL A 135 -6.20 0.83 -14.52
C VAL A 135 -6.40 -0.17 -13.40
N TRP A 136 -5.61 -1.25 -13.40
CA TRP A 136 -5.59 -2.26 -12.34
C TRP A 136 -4.38 -2.13 -11.42
N GLN A 137 -3.21 -1.81 -11.97
CA GLN A 137 -1.96 -1.58 -11.24
C GLN A 137 -1.14 -0.48 -11.94
N LEU A 138 -0.34 0.25 -11.15
CA LEU A 138 0.59 1.25 -11.63
C LEU A 138 1.93 1.09 -10.91
N PHE A 139 3.03 1.18 -11.67
CA PHE A 139 4.39 1.20 -11.14
C PHE A 139 5.13 2.38 -11.76
N ALA A 140 5.77 3.21 -10.95
CA ALA A 140 6.67 4.26 -11.43
C ALA A 140 8.11 3.93 -11.06
N ASP A 141 9.02 4.39 -11.89
CA ASP A 141 10.45 4.23 -11.65
C ASP A 141 10.95 5.23 -10.60
N PRO A 142 11.47 4.76 -9.44
CA PRO A 142 11.99 5.66 -8.41
C PRO A 142 13.25 6.41 -8.84
N THR A 143 13.86 6.04 -9.97
CA THR A 143 15.08 6.65 -10.52
C THR A 143 14.85 7.49 -11.79
N SER A 144 13.60 7.61 -12.25
CA SER A 144 13.25 8.44 -13.42
C SER A 144 11.85 9.02 -13.34
N THR A 145 11.68 10.26 -13.77
CA THR A 145 10.36 10.89 -13.94
C THR A 145 9.63 10.42 -15.20
N GLN A 146 10.30 9.62 -16.04
CA GLN A 146 9.84 9.32 -17.39
C GLN A 146 9.20 7.94 -17.53
N ARG A 147 9.50 7.01 -16.63
CA ARG A 147 9.09 5.61 -16.75
C ARG A 147 7.93 5.27 -15.83
N VAL A 148 6.81 4.88 -16.43
CA VAL A 148 5.62 4.44 -15.71
C VAL A 148 4.97 3.26 -16.44
N ILE A 149 4.64 2.21 -15.71
CA ILE A 149 3.94 1.02 -16.19
C ILE A 149 2.50 1.06 -15.68
N LEU A 150 1.57 0.72 -16.57
CA LEU A 150 0.15 0.57 -16.27
C LEU A 150 -0.33 -0.82 -16.68
N THR A 151 -1.24 -1.41 -15.91
CA THR A 151 -1.99 -2.59 -16.35
C THR A 151 -3.45 -2.26 -16.62
N ALA A 152 -3.95 -2.77 -17.74
CA ALA A 152 -5.37 -3.07 -17.93
C ALA A 152 -5.59 -4.57 -17.62
N TYR A 153 -6.84 -5.03 -17.59
CA TYR A 153 -7.15 -6.42 -17.17
C TYR A 153 -6.34 -7.50 -17.92
N SER A 154 -6.08 -7.30 -19.22
CA SER A 154 -5.40 -8.27 -20.09
C SER A 154 -4.16 -7.70 -20.80
N LYS A 155 -3.68 -6.52 -20.42
CA LYS A 155 -2.54 -5.86 -21.05
C LYS A 155 -1.68 -5.10 -20.04
N ALA A 156 -0.37 -5.06 -20.28
CA ALA A 156 0.54 -4.13 -19.60
C ALA A 156 1.14 -3.16 -20.62
N TYR A 157 1.31 -1.92 -20.20
CA TYR A 157 1.85 -0.83 -21.01
C TYR A 157 2.99 -0.14 -20.26
N ILE A 158 3.94 0.45 -21.00
CA ILE A 158 4.98 1.32 -20.46
C ILE A 158 4.95 2.67 -21.18
N SER A 159 5.12 3.74 -20.42
CA SER A 159 5.54 5.03 -20.94
C SER A 159 7.00 5.25 -20.59
N ILE A 160 7.75 5.82 -21.52
CA ILE A 160 9.15 6.26 -21.35
C ILE A 160 9.29 7.79 -21.51
N ASP A 161 8.16 8.52 -21.48
CA ASP A 161 8.08 9.96 -21.69
C ASP A 161 7.22 10.67 -20.63
N GLY A 162 7.06 10.04 -19.46
CA GLY A 162 6.39 10.62 -18.30
C GLY A 162 4.87 10.55 -18.36
N GLY A 163 4.32 9.59 -19.12
CA GLY A 163 2.88 9.33 -19.27
C GLY A 163 2.23 10.06 -20.45
N ASN A 164 3.02 10.61 -21.38
CA ASN A 164 2.50 11.28 -22.57
C ASN A 164 2.12 10.30 -23.67
N THR A 165 2.88 9.22 -23.83
CA THR A 165 2.57 8.11 -24.74
C THR A 165 2.89 6.76 -24.10
N PHE A 166 2.25 5.70 -24.58
CA PHE A 166 2.42 4.35 -24.06
C PHE A 166 2.63 3.33 -25.18
N SER A 167 3.54 2.38 -24.96
CA SER A 167 3.72 1.18 -25.77
C SER A 167 3.23 -0.06 -25.00
N THR A 168 2.77 -1.08 -25.74
CA THR A 168 2.33 -2.34 -25.12
C THR A 168 3.54 -3.22 -24.80
N ILE A 169 3.63 -3.72 -23.57
CA ILE A 169 4.62 -4.72 -23.14
C ILE A 169 4.03 -6.12 -23.31
N ILE A 170 2.86 -6.35 -22.72
CA ILE A 170 2.22 -7.66 -22.59
C ILE A 170 0.80 -7.58 -23.15
N THR A 171 0.41 -8.58 -23.93
CA THR A 171 -1.00 -8.85 -24.28
C THR A 171 -1.31 -10.30 -23.95
N SER A 172 -2.32 -10.52 -23.10
CA SER A 172 -2.85 -11.85 -22.80
C SER A 172 -4.28 -11.97 -23.33
N THR A 173 -4.69 -13.20 -23.67
CA THR A 173 -6.09 -13.53 -23.98
C THR A 173 -6.94 -13.76 -22.73
N SER A 174 -6.33 -13.85 -21.55
CA SER A 174 -6.98 -14.11 -20.27
C SER A 174 -6.85 -12.90 -19.35
N SER A 175 -5.72 -12.76 -18.67
CA SER A 175 -5.46 -11.67 -17.75
C SER A 175 -3.97 -11.36 -17.64
N VAL A 176 -3.66 -10.17 -17.15
CA VAL A 176 -2.31 -9.75 -16.79
C VAL A 176 -2.32 -9.26 -15.35
N TYR A 177 -1.50 -9.90 -14.52
CA TYR A 177 -1.15 -9.43 -13.19
C TYR A 177 0.37 -9.20 -13.14
N ILE A 178 0.80 -8.12 -12.51
CA ILE A 178 2.22 -7.85 -12.24
C ILE A 178 2.44 -8.02 -10.74
N GLY A 179 3.27 -8.98 -10.35
CA GLY A 179 3.66 -9.19 -8.95
C GLY A 179 4.67 -8.16 -8.46
N GLY A 180 5.40 -7.50 -9.37
CA GLY A 180 6.30 -6.41 -9.03
C GLY A 180 7.18 -5.99 -10.19
N VAL A 181 7.85 -4.85 -10.02
CA VAL A 181 8.78 -4.30 -11.01
C VAL A 181 10.04 -3.84 -10.28
N PHE A 182 11.19 -4.39 -10.66
CA PHE A 182 12.49 -3.90 -10.21
C PHE A 182 13.15 -3.06 -11.31
N TRP A 183 13.60 -1.87 -10.93
CA TRP A 183 14.23 -0.89 -11.81
C TRP A 183 15.72 -0.82 -11.49
N ASP A 184 16.58 -1.09 -12.47
CA ASP A 184 18.03 -0.99 -12.34
C ASP A 184 18.59 -0.22 -13.53
N ASN A 185 18.56 1.10 -13.44
CA ASN A 185 18.98 1.98 -14.53
C ASN A 185 18.25 1.62 -15.83
N ASN A 186 18.94 1.22 -16.90
CA ASN A 186 18.29 0.84 -18.15
C ASN A 186 17.60 -0.53 -18.10
N ASP A 187 17.94 -1.37 -17.13
CA ASP A 187 17.40 -2.70 -17.00
C ASP A 187 16.10 -2.65 -16.18
N ILE A 188 15.07 -3.36 -16.65
CA ILE A 188 13.75 -3.39 -16.01
C ILE A 188 13.30 -4.84 -15.95
N TYR A 189 12.95 -5.30 -14.75
CA TYR A 189 12.51 -6.67 -14.48
C TYR A 189 11.06 -6.65 -14.00
N ILE A 190 10.16 -7.28 -14.75
CA ILE A 190 8.73 -7.33 -14.45
C ILE A 190 8.34 -8.79 -14.18
N ALA A 191 7.93 -9.09 -12.94
CA ALA A 191 7.33 -10.36 -12.61
C ALA A 191 5.85 -10.34 -13.03
N SER A 192 5.46 -11.11 -14.04
CA SER A 192 4.08 -11.09 -14.57
C SER A 192 3.46 -12.48 -14.67
N ASN A 193 2.17 -12.54 -14.36
CA ASN A 193 1.32 -13.68 -14.66
C ASN A 193 0.43 -13.32 -15.85
N THR A 194 0.60 -14.01 -16.98
CA THR A 194 -0.11 -13.73 -18.23
C THR A 194 -1.31 -14.65 -18.44
N GLY A 195 -1.98 -15.03 -17.37
CA GLY A 195 -3.12 -15.94 -17.36
C GLY A 195 -3.28 -16.64 -16.02
N GLU A 196 -4.27 -17.55 -15.96
CA GLU A 196 -4.68 -18.25 -14.73
C GLU A 196 -4.31 -19.74 -14.78
N THR A 197 -3.59 -20.18 -15.81
CA THR A 197 -3.15 -21.57 -16.00
C THR A 197 -1.67 -21.73 -15.69
N SER A 198 -1.26 -22.93 -15.26
CA SER A 198 0.14 -23.30 -15.04
C SER A 198 1.04 -22.88 -16.22
N GLY A 199 2.24 -22.38 -15.91
CA GLY A 199 3.21 -21.88 -16.89
C GLY A 199 2.97 -20.44 -17.36
N SER A 200 1.98 -19.72 -16.80
CA SER A 200 1.73 -18.31 -17.18
C SER A 200 2.58 -17.30 -16.40
N ALA A 201 3.37 -17.75 -15.42
CA ALA A 201 4.32 -16.90 -14.69
C ALA A 201 5.60 -16.72 -15.51
N LEU A 202 5.94 -15.47 -15.84
CA LEU A 202 7.08 -15.11 -16.67
C LEU A 202 7.79 -13.89 -16.10
N LEU A 203 9.12 -13.89 -16.19
CA LEU A 203 9.93 -12.70 -15.95
C LEU A 203 10.08 -11.95 -17.27
N TRP A 204 9.67 -10.69 -17.35
CA TRP A 204 9.87 -9.86 -18.52
C TRP A 204 11.00 -8.89 -18.28
N VAL A 205 11.97 -8.85 -19.20
CA VAL A 205 13.21 -8.09 -19.03
C VAL A 205 13.38 -7.12 -20.20
N SER A 206 13.62 -5.86 -19.86
CA SER A 206 14.17 -4.85 -20.78
C SER A 206 15.61 -4.57 -20.40
N ASN A 207 16.48 -4.35 -21.40
CA ASN A 207 17.86 -3.88 -21.21
C ASN A 207 18.12 -2.56 -21.97
N ASP A 208 17.06 -1.85 -22.34
CA ASP A 208 17.10 -0.67 -23.21
C ASP A 208 16.18 0.46 -22.72
N GLY A 209 16.02 0.56 -21.39
CA GLY A 209 15.25 1.60 -20.73
C GLY A 209 13.74 1.45 -20.90
N GLY A 210 13.26 0.27 -21.29
CA GLY A 210 11.85 -0.02 -21.50
C GLY A 210 11.38 0.14 -22.95
N SER A 211 12.30 0.24 -23.91
CA SER A 211 11.96 0.34 -25.33
C SER A 211 11.50 -1.01 -25.88
N THR A 212 12.14 -2.10 -25.45
CA THR A 212 11.77 -3.47 -25.79
C THR A 212 11.82 -4.39 -24.57
N PHE A 213 11.02 -5.46 -24.60
CA PHE A 213 10.98 -6.48 -23.54
C PHE A 213 11.01 -7.87 -24.14
N ASN A 214 11.71 -8.79 -23.46
CA ASN A 214 11.68 -10.22 -23.75
C ASN A 214 11.19 -10.97 -22.51
N SER A 215 10.42 -12.03 -22.70
CA SER A 215 10.01 -12.91 -21.60
C SER A 215 11.01 -14.04 -21.40
N GLU A 216 11.21 -14.39 -20.13
CA GLU A 216 12.06 -15.47 -19.64
C GLU A 216 11.22 -16.39 -18.73
N PRO A 217 11.44 -17.72 -18.79
CA PRO A 217 10.72 -18.67 -17.95
C PRO A 217 11.19 -18.60 -16.49
N VAL A 218 10.30 -18.95 -15.57
CA VAL A 218 10.63 -19.14 -14.15
C VAL A 218 11.06 -20.60 -13.92
N ASN A 219 12.36 -20.84 -13.82
CA ASN A 219 12.95 -22.18 -13.64
C ASN A 219 13.45 -22.40 -12.20
N GLY A 220 13.78 -23.65 -11.86
CA GLY A 220 14.38 -24.03 -10.57
C GLY A 220 13.32 -24.42 -9.55
N ASP A 221 13.39 -23.86 -8.35
CA ASP A 221 12.45 -24.12 -7.26
C ASP A 221 11.12 -23.38 -7.41
N PHE A 222 10.95 -22.60 -8.49
CA PHE A 222 9.68 -21.98 -8.87
C PHE A 222 8.76 -23.03 -9.52
N PRO A 223 7.66 -23.45 -8.86
CA PRO A 223 6.81 -24.51 -9.39
C PRO A 223 6.01 -24.04 -10.60
N ALA A 224 5.87 -24.90 -11.60
CA ALA A 224 5.19 -24.56 -12.85
C ALA A 224 3.69 -24.21 -12.68
N ASP A 225 3.06 -24.68 -11.61
CA ASP A 225 1.68 -24.39 -11.23
C ASP A 225 1.53 -23.21 -10.25
N HIS A 226 2.64 -22.50 -9.96
CA HIS A 226 2.61 -21.27 -9.18
C HIS A 226 2.65 -20.02 -10.06
N PHE A 227 2.31 -18.90 -9.44
CA PHE A 227 2.25 -17.56 -9.99
C PHE A 227 3.02 -16.58 -9.09
N PHE A 228 3.47 -15.45 -9.64
CA PHE A 228 4.04 -14.37 -8.86
C PHE A 228 2.97 -13.67 -8.05
N ARG A 229 3.04 -13.76 -6.72
CA ARG A 229 2.26 -12.94 -5.81
C ARG A 229 2.87 -11.56 -5.65
N TYR A 230 4.15 -11.55 -5.32
CA TYR A 230 4.91 -10.33 -5.13
C TYR A 230 6.34 -10.53 -5.63
N MET A 231 6.97 -9.47 -6.14
CA MET A 231 8.37 -9.49 -6.48
C MET A 231 9.02 -8.14 -6.17
N GLU A 232 10.20 -8.18 -5.57
CA GLU A 232 11.06 -7.01 -5.37
C GLU A 232 12.48 -7.36 -5.79
N GLY A 233 13.32 -6.33 -5.97
CA GLY A 233 14.72 -6.54 -6.32
C GLY A 233 15.66 -5.68 -5.51
N ALA A 234 16.92 -6.11 -5.47
CA ALA A 234 18.02 -5.35 -4.91
C ALA A 234 19.28 -5.63 -5.73
N LYS A 235 20.23 -4.69 -5.71
CA LYS A 235 21.50 -4.84 -6.41
C LYS A 235 22.67 -4.75 -5.44
N VAL A 236 23.44 -5.83 -5.31
CA VAL A 236 24.66 -5.89 -4.51
C VAL A 236 25.85 -5.84 -5.46
N GLY A 237 26.53 -4.70 -5.52
CA GLY A 237 27.56 -4.45 -6.54
C GLY A 237 26.98 -4.52 -7.95
N ASN A 238 27.36 -5.53 -8.72
CA ASN A 238 26.82 -5.76 -10.07
C ASN A 238 25.77 -6.88 -10.13
N GLN A 239 25.55 -7.60 -9.02
CA GLN A 239 24.60 -8.70 -8.98
C GLN A 239 23.20 -8.17 -8.69
N VAL A 240 22.27 -8.43 -9.61
CA VAL A 240 20.83 -8.22 -9.39
C VAL A 240 20.27 -9.46 -8.69
N ASN A 241 19.63 -9.24 -7.54
CA ASN A 241 18.91 -10.25 -6.79
C ASN A 241 17.42 -9.93 -6.87
N LEU A 242 16.62 -10.86 -7.39
CA LEU A 242 15.17 -10.74 -7.46
C LEU A 242 14.56 -11.68 -6.42
N TYR A 243 13.64 -11.18 -5.61
CA TYR A 243 12.97 -11.91 -4.54
C TYR A 243 11.51 -12.05 -4.89
N ALA A 244 10.96 -13.26 -4.81
CA ALA A 244 9.56 -13.52 -5.14
C ALA A 244 8.83 -14.24 -4.02
N VAL A 245 7.59 -13.83 -3.79
CA VAL A 245 6.57 -14.63 -3.10
C VAL A 245 5.69 -15.26 -4.18
N THR A 246 5.44 -16.56 -4.07
CA THR A 246 4.57 -17.29 -5.01
C THR A 246 3.13 -17.44 -4.50
N MET A 247 2.23 -17.84 -5.39
CA MET A 247 0.84 -18.22 -5.07
C MET A 247 0.29 -19.21 -6.10
N TYR A 248 -0.90 -19.75 -5.87
CA TYR A 248 -1.52 -20.81 -6.69
C TYR A 248 -2.68 -20.35 -7.58
N SER A 249 -3.02 -19.07 -7.52
CA SER A 249 -4.05 -18.48 -8.37
C SER A 249 -3.59 -17.11 -8.84
N SER A 250 -4.08 -16.69 -10.00
CA SER A 250 -3.79 -15.38 -10.56
C SER A 250 -4.96 -14.94 -11.42
N PHE A 251 -5.24 -13.64 -11.41
CA PHE A 251 -6.15 -12.95 -12.33
C PHE A 251 -5.81 -11.45 -12.27
N GLY A 252 -6.23 -10.68 -13.27
CA GLY A 252 -5.82 -9.27 -13.40
C GLY A 252 -6.26 -8.34 -12.25
N GLY A 253 -7.23 -8.80 -11.46
CA GLY A 253 -7.79 -8.08 -10.32
C GLY A 253 -7.46 -8.66 -8.95
N LEU A 254 -6.44 -9.50 -8.86
CA LEU A 254 -6.08 -10.17 -7.62
C LEU A 254 -5.71 -9.16 -6.53
N ASN A 255 -6.33 -9.26 -5.36
CA ASN A 255 -6.13 -8.36 -4.22
C ASN A 255 -5.05 -8.90 -3.27
N PHE A 256 -4.75 -8.16 -2.19
CA PHE A 256 -3.81 -8.60 -1.17
C PHE A 256 -4.45 -9.50 -0.10
N THR A 257 -5.78 -9.67 -0.16
CA THR A 257 -6.59 -10.45 0.78
C THR A 257 -6.73 -11.92 0.43
N GLU A 258 -6.32 -12.33 -0.77
CA GLU A 258 -6.19 -13.73 -1.11
C GLU A 258 -4.88 -14.23 -0.50
N TYR A 259 -4.88 -14.54 0.79
CA TYR A 259 -3.73 -15.08 1.54
C TYR A 259 -3.92 -16.55 1.94
N TRP A 260 -5.17 -16.97 2.14
CA TRP A 260 -5.53 -18.33 2.53
C TRP A 260 -5.47 -19.28 1.33
N GLY A 261 -4.78 -20.42 1.47
CA GLY A 261 -4.64 -21.40 0.39
C GLY A 261 -3.36 -22.22 0.48
N PRO A 262 -3.10 -23.09 -0.51
CA PRO A 262 -1.91 -23.94 -0.55
C PRO A 262 -0.61 -23.12 -0.44
N THR A 263 0.45 -23.82 -0.12
CA THR A 263 1.57 -23.28 0.61
C THR A 263 2.60 -22.57 -0.25
N ARG A 264 2.77 -21.27 0.01
CA ARG A 264 3.56 -20.38 -0.84
C ARG A 264 5.05 -20.52 -0.57
N LYS A 265 5.84 -20.35 -1.62
CA LYS A 265 7.30 -20.25 -1.55
C LYS A 265 7.77 -18.81 -1.50
N VAL A 266 8.88 -18.59 -0.79
CA VAL A 266 9.74 -17.40 -0.92
C VAL A 266 10.99 -17.84 -1.67
N LEU A 267 11.28 -17.18 -2.79
CA LEU A 267 12.34 -17.56 -3.71
C LEU A 267 13.27 -16.37 -3.98
N ARG A 268 14.52 -16.67 -4.31
CA ARG A 268 15.48 -15.70 -4.85
C ARG A 268 16.02 -16.17 -6.19
N LEU A 269 16.24 -15.22 -7.10
CA LEU A 269 16.98 -15.38 -8.33
C LEU A 269 18.17 -14.42 -8.32
N ASP A 270 19.37 -14.98 -8.38
CA ASP A 270 20.57 -14.23 -8.73
C ASP A 270 20.60 -14.11 -10.26
N TYR A 271 20.09 -12.99 -10.77
CA TYR A 271 19.86 -12.82 -12.20
C TYR A 271 21.16 -13.00 -12.99
N GLY A 272 21.10 -13.85 -14.03
CA GLY A 272 22.26 -14.22 -14.85
C GLY A 272 23.19 -15.29 -14.26
N ALA A 273 23.03 -15.67 -12.99
CA ALA A 273 23.89 -16.66 -12.31
C ALA A 273 23.25 -18.05 -12.17
N GLY A 274 21.92 -18.17 -12.25
CA GLY A 274 21.24 -19.45 -12.07
C GLY A 274 19.73 -19.39 -12.22
N ASN A 275 19.06 -20.33 -11.55
CA ASN A 275 17.60 -20.43 -11.49
C ASN A 275 17.07 -19.87 -10.16
N TRP A 276 15.75 -19.73 -10.04
CA TRP A 276 15.12 -19.43 -8.76
C TRP A 276 15.41 -20.56 -7.76
N TYR A 277 15.76 -20.20 -6.54
CA TYR A 277 15.98 -21.15 -5.44
C TYR A 277 15.24 -20.72 -4.18
N SER A 278 14.87 -21.70 -3.37
CA SER A 278 14.09 -21.50 -2.14
C SER A 278 14.89 -20.77 -1.06
N LEU A 279 14.23 -19.83 -0.39
CA LEU A 279 14.72 -19.17 0.84
C LEU A 279 14.08 -19.75 2.12
N ASP A 280 13.32 -20.84 1.99
CA ASP A 280 12.75 -21.58 3.12
C ASP A 280 13.85 -22.23 3.97
N GLY A 281 13.72 -22.15 5.30
CA GLY A 281 14.71 -22.56 6.30
C GLY A 281 15.52 -21.40 6.89
N ASN A 282 16.51 -21.74 7.73
CA ASN A 282 17.43 -20.78 8.39
C ASN A 282 16.72 -19.61 9.11
N GLY A 283 15.66 -19.92 9.86
CA GLY A 283 14.89 -18.94 10.63
C GLY A 283 13.61 -18.44 9.93
N LEU A 284 13.28 -18.98 8.76
CA LEU A 284 11.99 -18.83 8.09
C LEU A 284 11.40 -20.21 7.84
N ASP A 285 10.44 -20.64 8.65
CA ASP A 285 9.80 -21.95 8.51
C ASP A 285 8.44 -21.76 7.82
N LEU A 286 8.42 -21.90 6.49
CA LEU A 286 7.22 -21.68 5.71
C LEU A 286 6.22 -22.83 5.86
N ALA A 287 4.94 -22.51 5.75
CA ALA A 287 3.87 -23.50 5.62
C ALA A 287 4.08 -24.44 4.42
N SER A 288 4.90 -24.06 3.43
CA SER A 288 5.23 -24.91 2.26
C SER A 288 6.08 -26.12 2.52
N GLY A 289 6.84 -26.08 3.62
CA GLY A 289 7.45 -27.27 4.17
C GLY A 289 6.55 -27.85 5.25
N SER A 290 6.89 -27.53 6.49
CA SER A 290 6.22 -28.02 7.70
C SER A 290 6.12 -26.96 8.80
N GLY A 291 6.40 -25.69 8.48
CA GLY A 291 6.22 -24.58 9.40
C GLY A 291 4.81 -23.98 9.31
N ASP A 292 4.64 -22.77 9.84
CA ASP A 292 3.33 -22.14 9.97
C ASP A 292 3.25 -20.74 9.32
N ALA A 293 4.37 -20.22 8.78
CA ALA A 293 4.41 -18.90 8.16
C ALA A 293 3.85 -18.93 6.73
N HIS A 294 2.86 -18.07 6.45
CA HIS A 294 2.25 -17.85 5.14
C HIS A 294 2.72 -16.50 4.55
N PRO A 295 3.68 -16.49 3.61
CA PRO A 295 4.24 -15.25 3.06
C PRO A 295 3.24 -14.54 2.14
N ASN A 296 3.25 -13.21 2.13
CA ASN A 296 2.35 -12.43 1.28
C ASN A 296 3.06 -11.34 0.47
N ILE A 297 3.94 -10.56 1.10
CA ILE A 297 4.61 -9.41 0.48
C ILE A 297 6.08 -9.38 0.90
N ILE A 298 6.97 -9.02 -0.02
CA ILE A 298 8.40 -8.89 0.23
C ILE A 298 8.83 -7.47 -0.14
N ALA A 299 9.79 -6.90 0.60
CA ALA A 299 10.32 -5.56 0.37
C ALA A 299 11.83 -5.51 0.61
N THR A 300 12.53 -4.70 -0.19
CA THR A 300 13.97 -4.50 -0.14
C THR A 300 14.31 -3.04 0.15
N CYS A 301 15.57 -2.74 0.45
CA CYS A 301 16.07 -1.39 0.63
C CYS A 301 17.21 -1.09 -0.35
N ALA A 302 17.06 -0.05 -1.18
CA ALA A 302 18.08 0.28 -2.18
C ALA A 302 19.45 0.69 -1.56
N SER A 303 19.43 1.38 -0.42
CA SER A 303 20.65 1.82 0.29
C SER A 303 21.31 0.71 1.11
N ASP A 304 20.59 -0.38 1.38
CA ASP A 304 21.06 -1.54 2.14
C ASP A 304 20.55 -2.84 1.48
N PRO A 305 21.10 -3.18 0.30
CA PRO A 305 20.54 -4.19 -0.60
C PRO A 305 20.62 -5.63 -0.07
N GLU A 306 21.29 -5.86 1.07
CA GLU A 306 21.28 -7.15 1.77
C GLU A 306 20.12 -7.27 2.76
N VAL A 307 19.44 -6.17 3.10
CA VAL A 307 18.26 -6.20 3.97
C VAL A 307 16.99 -6.46 3.18
N VAL A 308 16.24 -7.47 3.62
CA VAL A 308 14.98 -7.90 3.01
C VAL A 308 13.95 -8.11 4.11
N TYR A 309 12.75 -7.53 3.95
CA TYR A 309 11.60 -7.76 4.84
C TYR A 309 10.57 -8.63 4.14
N LEU A 310 9.93 -9.51 4.90
CA LEU A 310 8.87 -10.38 4.44
C LEU A 310 7.67 -10.23 5.38
N GLY A 311 6.56 -9.75 4.82
CA GLY A 311 5.26 -9.71 5.47
C GLY A 311 4.54 -11.05 5.30
N CYS A 312 4.15 -11.61 6.43
CA CYS A 312 3.54 -12.93 6.55
C CYS A 312 2.21 -12.89 7.28
N PHE A 313 1.56 -14.04 7.30
CA PHE A 313 0.51 -14.40 8.24
C PHE A 313 0.88 -15.70 8.93
N HIS A 314 0.63 -15.75 10.23
CA HIS A 314 0.63 -16.97 11.01
C HIS A 314 -0.49 -16.81 12.03
N ALA A 315 -1.46 -17.72 12.01
CA ALA A 315 -2.63 -17.61 12.85
C ALA A 315 -2.20 -17.48 14.32
N PRO A 316 -2.68 -16.45 15.05
CA PRO A 316 -3.81 -15.56 14.77
C PRO A 316 -3.57 -14.35 13.86
N GLY A 317 -2.36 -13.88 13.57
CA GLY A 317 -2.14 -12.53 13.04
C GLY A 317 -1.02 -12.34 12.03
N MET A 318 -0.63 -11.08 11.88
CA MET A 318 0.46 -10.66 11.03
C MET A 318 1.82 -11.05 11.63
N GLU A 319 2.77 -11.40 10.78
CA GLU A 319 4.17 -11.57 11.17
C GLU A 319 5.07 -10.84 10.19
N VAL A 320 6.24 -10.40 10.67
CA VAL A 320 7.28 -9.83 9.81
C VAL A 320 8.59 -10.53 10.08
N TYR A 321 9.23 -11.01 9.01
CA TYR A 321 10.59 -11.54 9.04
C TYR A 321 11.53 -10.56 8.38
N LYS A 322 12.77 -10.48 8.88
CA LYS A 322 13.85 -9.67 8.32
C LYS A 322 15.06 -10.55 8.06
N SER A 323 15.67 -10.37 6.90
CA SER A 323 17.02 -10.84 6.60
C SER A 323 17.97 -9.65 6.52
N ILE A 324 19.22 -9.86 6.90
CA ILE A 324 20.32 -8.87 6.79
C ILE A 324 21.45 -9.37 5.89
N ASN A 325 21.24 -10.49 5.19
CA ASN A 325 22.25 -11.16 4.39
C ASN A 325 21.66 -11.70 3.08
N GLY A 326 20.74 -10.93 2.49
CA GLY A 326 20.13 -11.21 1.19
C GLY A 326 19.21 -12.43 1.18
N GLY A 327 18.58 -12.77 2.31
CA GLY A 327 17.66 -13.89 2.44
C GLY A 327 18.30 -15.22 2.83
N ASN A 328 19.61 -15.26 3.14
CA ASN A 328 20.30 -16.50 3.53
C ASN A 328 19.88 -17.00 4.92
N SER A 329 19.53 -16.09 5.82
CA SER A 329 18.88 -16.38 7.10
C SER A 329 17.88 -15.29 7.45
N TRP A 330 16.90 -15.64 8.29
CA TRP A 330 15.79 -14.77 8.67
C TRP A 330 15.65 -14.69 10.19
N THR A 331 15.09 -13.57 10.65
CA THR A 331 14.72 -13.35 12.04
C THR A 331 13.30 -12.80 12.05
N GLN A 332 12.42 -13.39 12.85
CA GLN A 332 11.11 -12.81 13.11
C GLN A 332 11.29 -11.53 13.90
N VAL A 333 10.82 -10.41 13.34
CA VAL A 333 10.93 -9.07 13.91
C VAL A 333 9.57 -8.46 14.25
N LEU A 334 8.46 -9.11 13.89
CA LEU A 334 7.15 -8.84 14.49
C LEU A 334 6.48 -10.18 14.76
N ASP A 335 6.15 -10.41 16.02
CA ASP A 335 5.43 -11.57 16.51
C ASP A 335 4.07 -11.12 17.05
N CYS A 336 3.02 -11.47 16.31
CA CYS A 336 1.64 -11.33 16.74
C CYS A 336 0.94 -12.68 16.93
N ASP A 337 1.69 -13.78 17.03
CA ASP A 337 1.14 -15.10 17.31
C ASP A 337 0.74 -15.22 18.80
N ASN A 338 1.55 -14.62 19.69
CA ASN A 338 1.25 -14.62 21.12
C ASN A 338 -0.02 -13.81 21.45
N LEU A 339 -1.11 -14.52 21.74
CA LEU A 339 -2.41 -13.94 22.11
C LEU A 339 -2.46 -13.26 23.49
N ASN A 340 -1.43 -13.40 24.31
CA ASN A 340 -1.40 -12.92 25.70
C ASN A 340 -0.18 -12.04 26.01
N GLN A 341 0.55 -11.56 25.00
CA GLN A 341 1.60 -10.57 25.18
C GLN A 341 1.99 -9.87 23.88
N ASN A 342 2.08 -8.55 23.89
CA ASN A 342 2.61 -7.75 22.76
C ASN A 342 4.12 -7.59 22.90
N VAL A 343 4.91 -8.56 22.44
CA VAL A 343 6.36 -8.67 22.75
C VAL A 343 7.14 -7.41 22.40
N ASN A 344 7.00 -6.90 21.18
CA ASN A 344 7.79 -5.78 20.68
C ASN A 344 6.97 -4.69 19.95
N VAL A 345 5.65 -4.65 20.17
CA VAL A 345 4.75 -3.70 19.52
C VAL A 345 4.00 -2.83 20.55
N ALA A 346 4.07 -1.51 20.36
CA ALA A 346 3.25 -0.55 21.08
C ALA A 346 1.89 -0.46 20.37
N THR A 347 0.85 -0.95 21.03
CA THR A 347 -0.45 -1.16 20.40
C THR A 347 -1.41 0.02 20.56
N GLY A 348 -2.36 0.14 19.62
CA GLY A 348 -3.57 0.92 19.82
C GLY A 348 -4.66 0.09 20.51
N TRP A 349 -5.91 0.20 20.05
CA TRP A 349 -7.02 -0.60 20.58
C TRP A 349 -7.00 -2.07 20.14
N ILE A 350 -6.16 -2.47 19.19
CA ILE A 350 -5.99 -3.86 18.76
C ILE A 350 -4.68 -4.45 19.28
N GLY A 351 -4.71 -5.66 19.84
CA GLY A 351 -3.52 -6.46 20.14
C GLY A 351 -3.74 -7.55 21.18
N ALA A 352 -2.66 -8.28 21.50
CA ALA A 352 -2.67 -9.40 22.42
C ALA A 352 -3.28 -9.04 23.78
N GLY A 353 -4.01 -9.98 24.39
CA GLY A 353 -4.67 -9.82 25.69
C GLY A 353 -6.03 -9.12 25.67
N SER A 354 -6.40 -8.42 24.59
CA SER A 354 -7.76 -7.89 24.45
C SER A 354 -8.75 -9.04 24.19
N SER A 355 -9.91 -9.00 24.83
CA SER A 355 -11.03 -9.91 24.55
C SER A 355 -11.89 -9.48 23.36
N SER A 356 -11.82 -8.20 23.00
CA SER A 356 -12.63 -7.62 21.92
C SER A 356 -11.88 -7.54 20.59
N TYR A 357 -10.66 -6.99 20.61
CA TYR A 357 -9.88 -6.67 19.41
C TYR A 357 -8.45 -7.20 19.57
N ASN A 358 -8.28 -8.51 19.45
CA ASN A 358 -6.96 -9.15 19.45
C ASN A 358 -6.44 -9.35 18.01
N TRP A 359 -5.24 -9.90 17.85
CA TRP A 359 -4.55 -10.04 16.57
C TRP A 359 -5.30 -10.83 15.49
N TRP A 360 -6.23 -11.70 15.86
CA TRP A 360 -7.12 -12.38 14.90
C TRP A 360 -7.98 -11.44 14.06
N TRP A 361 -8.14 -10.18 14.47
CA TRP A 361 -8.79 -9.15 13.67
C TRP A 361 -7.88 -8.50 12.62
N SER A 362 -6.56 -8.48 12.83
CA SER A 362 -5.61 -7.85 11.90
C SER A 362 -5.48 -8.63 10.58
N GLY A 363 -5.45 -9.97 10.66
CA GLY A 363 -5.21 -10.81 9.49
C GLY A 363 -3.75 -10.75 9.02
N PRO A 364 -3.47 -10.99 7.72
CA PRO A 364 -2.12 -10.98 7.17
C PRO A 364 -1.56 -9.56 7.02
N VAL A 365 -0.24 -9.45 6.88
CA VAL A 365 0.36 -8.25 6.24
C VAL A 365 -0.14 -8.16 4.79
N ILE A 366 -0.91 -7.12 4.45
CA ILE A 366 -1.45 -6.86 3.10
C ILE A 366 -0.84 -5.63 2.42
N GLY A 367 0.03 -4.92 3.12
CA GLY A 367 0.90 -3.90 2.55
C GLY A 367 2.21 -3.86 3.33
N LEU A 368 3.32 -3.66 2.62
CA LEU A 368 4.65 -3.52 3.19
C LEU A 368 5.44 -2.55 2.31
N ASP A 369 6.16 -1.63 2.92
CA ASP A 369 7.13 -0.75 2.25
C ASP A 369 8.30 -0.50 3.19
N VAL A 370 9.51 -0.43 2.64
CA VAL A 370 10.76 -0.16 3.37
C VAL A 370 11.39 1.09 2.79
N ALA A 371 11.86 2.00 3.62
CA ALA A 371 12.42 3.25 3.14
C ALA A 371 13.69 2.98 2.32
N ASN A 372 13.73 3.43 1.06
CA ASN A 372 14.85 3.19 0.16
C ASN A 372 16.20 3.69 0.70
N GLY A 373 16.19 4.77 1.49
CA GLY A 373 17.39 5.36 2.10
C GLY A 373 17.69 4.90 3.53
N ASN A 374 16.86 4.02 4.12
CA ASN A 374 16.97 3.63 5.52
C ASN A 374 16.27 2.29 5.79
N SER A 375 17.02 1.19 5.85
CA SER A 375 16.49 -0.16 6.09
C SER A 375 15.91 -0.38 7.49
N ASP A 376 16.08 0.58 8.41
CA ASP A 376 15.47 0.54 9.73
C ASP A 376 14.02 1.03 9.74
N VAL A 377 13.55 1.66 8.66
CA VAL A 377 12.20 2.20 8.55
C VAL A 377 11.35 1.34 7.62
N ALA A 378 10.30 0.74 8.16
CA ALA A 378 9.33 -0.03 7.39
C ALA A 378 7.91 0.21 7.90
N ILE A 379 6.92 0.18 7.00
CA ILE A 379 5.49 0.26 7.32
C ILE A 379 4.81 -1.01 6.86
N ILE A 380 3.94 -1.54 7.70
CA ILE A 380 3.00 -2.61 7.34
C ILE A 380 1.56 -2.14 7.49
N THR A 381 0.69 -2.76 6.70
CA THR A 381 -0.76 -2.57 6.80
C THR A 381 -1.48 -3.91 6.80
N ASP A 382 -2.68 -3.92 7.40
CA ASP A 382 -3.52 -5.12 7.59
C ASP A 382 -5.02 -4.75 7.46
N TYR A 383 -5.93 -5.65 7.87
CA TYR A 383 -7.38 -5.42 7.75
C TYR A 383 -7.97 -4.37 8.69
N MET A 384 -7.27 -4.03 9.76
CA MET A 384 -7.78 -3.19 10.84
C MET A 384 -6.81 -2.09 11.26
N SER A 385 -5.54 -2.28 11.00
CA SER A 385 -4.45 -1.47 11.54
C SER A 385 -3.32 -1.25 10.53
N SER A 386 -2.41 -0.37 10.94
CA SER A 386 -1.12 -0.15 10.28
C SER A 386 -0.07 0.07 11.37
N HIS A 387 1.15 -0.39 11.11
CA HIS A 387 2.24 -0.29 12.07
C HIS A 387 3.52 0.13 11.33
N HIS A 388 4.43 0.81 12.03
CA HIS A 388 5.78 1.02 11.54
C HIS A 388 6.83 0.50 12.50
N THR A 389 8.01 0.28 11.98
CA THR A 389 9.26 0.27 12.74
C THR A 389 10.15 1.38 12.23
N ARG A 390 10.99 1.92 13.12
CA ARG A 390 12.04 2.89 12.80
C ARG A 390 13.41 2.48 13.36
N ASN A 391 13.54 1.22 13.78
CA ASN A 391 14.74 0.62 14.36
C ASN A 391 14.93 -0.82 13.88
N GLY A 392 14.54 -1.07 12.63
CA GLY A 392 14.83 -2.31 11.95
C GLY A 392 14.02 -3.50 12.43
N GLY A 393 12.85 -3.26 13.03
CA GLY A 393 11.98 -4.27 13.61
C GLY A 393 12.29 -4.61 15.07
N SER A 394 13.20 -3.88 15.73
CA SER A 394 13.44 -4.08 17.17
C SER A 394 12.19 -3.73 17.98
N THR A 395 11.48 -2.67 17.59
CA THR A 395 10.15 -2.33 18.08
C THR A 395 9.24 -1.86 16.96
N TRP A 396 7.94 -2.01 17.17
CA TRP A 396 6.88 -1.52 16.28
C TRP A 396 5.91 -0.60 17.03
N GLU A 397 5.27 0.31 16.31
CA GLU A 397 4.25 1.21 16.86
C GLU A 397 3.04 1.24 15.93
N ALA A 398 1.85 1.23 16.53
CA ALA A 398 0.60 1.46 15.80
C ALA A 398 0.53 2.89 15.22
N LEU A 399 0.04 3.00 13.99
CA LEU A 399 -0.04 4.25 13.23
C LEU A 399 -1.45 4.86 13.17
N PHE A 400 -2.41 4.32 13.92
CA PHE A 400 -3.83 4.67 13.84
C PHE A 400 -4.39 5.17 15.17
N VAL A 401 -3.51 5.55 16.09
CA VAL A 401 -3.82 6.15 17.39
C VAL A 401 -2.75 7.19 17.67
N LYS A 402 -3.09 8.25 18.42
CA LYS A 402 -2.09 9.23 18.86
C LYS A 402 -0.90 8.55 19.55
N PRO A 403 0.36 8.86 19.18
CA PRO A 403 1.53 8.22 19.78
C PRO A 403 1.57 8.30 21.31
N SER A 404 1.06 9.38 21.91
CA SER A 404 0.99 9.56 23.36
C SER A 404 -0.01 8.64 24.08
N GLN A 405 -0.85 7.90 23.34
CA GLN A 405 -1.86 6.98 23.86
C GLN A 405 -1.61 5.53 23.48
N LEU A 406 -0.46 5.22 22.86
CA LEU A 406 -0.07 3.85 22.60
C LEU A 406 0.13 3.09 23.92
N ASN A 407 -0.34 1.85 23.94
CA ASN A 407 -0.05 0.95 25.04
C ASN A 407 1.43 0.60 25.06
N THR A 408 1.96 0.39 26.25
CA THR A 408 3.37 0.05 26.44
C THR A 408 3.70 -1.33 25.86
N ILE A 409 4.83 -1.41 25.15
CA ILE A 409 5.41 -2.67 24.66
C ILE A 409 5.55 -3.67 25.83
N GLY A 410 5.29 -4.94 25.55
CA GLY A 410 5.39 -6.05 26.51
C GLY A 410 4.12 -6.27 27.35
N ASN A 411 3.15 -5.35 27.30
CA ASN A 411 1.88 -5.46 28.02
C ASN A 411 0.73 -5.93 27.11
N ASN A 412 -0.31 -6.47 27.74
CA ASN A 412 -1.57 -6.75 27.06
C ASN A 412 -2.27 -5.44 26.67
N THR A 413 -2.92 -5.48 25.50
CA THR A 413 -3.87 -4.46 25.05
C THR A 413 -5.10 -4.53 25.95
N PRO A 414 -5.44 -3.44 26.67
CA PRO A 414 -6.57 -3.42 27.59
C PRO A 414 -7.91 -3.26 26.87
N ASP A 415 -8.94 -3.92 27.40
CA ASP A 415 -10.31 -3.74 26.94
C ASP A 415 -10.93 -2.42 27.44
N GLY A 416 -11.75 -1.79 26.60
CA GLY A 416 -12.57 -0.64 26.99
C GLY A 416 -11.81 0.69 27.16
N LEU A 417 -10.52 0.76 26.85
CA LEU A 417 -9.82 2.04 26.76
C LEU A 417 -10.28 2.83 25.54
N SER A 418 -10.38 4.15 25.71
CA SER A 418 -10.66 5.09 24.62
C SER A 418 -9.36 5.61 24.04
N TYR A 419 -9.29 5.67 22.71
CA TYR A 419 -8.13 6.15 21.97
C TYR A 419 -8.56 7.27 21.03
N GLU A 420 -7.70 8.28 20.89
CA GLU A 420 -7.85 9.37 19.94
C GLU A 420 -7.16 9.00 18.63
N SER A 421 -7.85 9.28 17.52
CA SER A 421 -7.28 9.27 16.18
C SER A 421 -6.11 10.25 16.03
N ASN A 422 -5.18 9.94 15.14
CA ASN A 422 -3.96 10.71 14.86
C ASN A 422 -3.92 11.28 13.44
#